data_AF-A0A2J5P1V6-F1
#
_entry.id   AF-A0A2J5P1V6-F1
#
_cell.length_a   1.000
_cell.length_b   1.000
_cell.length_c   1.000
_cell.angle_alpha   90.00
_cell.angle_beta   90.00
_cell.angle_gamma   90.00
#
_symmetry.space_group_name_H-M   'P 1'
#
loop_
_entity.id
_entity.type
_entity.pdbx_description
1 polymer ?
#
loop_
_entity_poly.entity_id
_entity_poly.type
_entity_poly.pdbx_seq_one_letter_code
_entity_poly.pdbx_strand_id
1 'polypeptide(L)'
;PDAQASGASAPASEANSPATTEPAPANVPQPASLPAMPSPVASGVADTVPLTPIVGGDLNLTQMGMPDGIILSGGQNQGGASFTLPSDQVVTHAQLMLDVKVSPEMASRNATLQLMLNGQPLGTLPLGADGEEISHYQLDIPAALMVSSNNLSFKINDGDAMQCRLDIHDTSRVTILPASHFSWESQQLNISNDLGHFPRPFFDSMQMTPADIAIAYPEKPTADIFSAAALVSSWLGIQADYRGIAFDALRDRLPEKHGIIIGHPGDRVGGLTLPQTDRPLLRIVENPGNPAYK
;
A
#
# COMPACT_ATOMS: atom_id res chain seq x y z
N PRO A 1 -51.07 49.92 37.85
CA PRO A 1 -50.30 51.12 38.25
C PRO A 1 -48.91 50.75 38.79
N ASP A 2 -47.80 51.15 38.18
CA ASP A 2 -47.67 51.83 36.88
C ASP A 2 -46.29 51.53 36.25
N ALA A 3 -46.03 52.05 35.05
CA ALA A 3 -44.99 51.54 34.16
C ALA A 3 -43.54 52.03 34.40
N GLN A 4 -42.64 51.32 33.71
CA GLN A 4 -41.25 51.62 33.27
C GLN A 4 -40.75 53.08 33.36
N ALA A 5 -39.45 53.28 33.62
CA ALA A 5 -38.48 53.71 32.58
C ALA A 5 -37.00 53.87 33.06
N SER A 6 -36.10 53.63 32.12
CA SER A 6 -34.62 53.72 32.03
C SER A 6 -33.90 55.05 32.39
N GLY A 7 -32.58 55.00 32.67
CA GLY A 7 -31.68 56.16 32.40
C GLY A 7 -30.22 56.16 32.95
N ALA A 8 -29.25 55.76 32.12
CA ALA A 8 -27.85 56.29 31.94
C ALA A 8 -26.81 56.55 33.09
N SER A 9 -25.76 55.70 33.11
CA SER A 9 -24.31 55.99 32.92
C SER A 9 -23.44 56.97 33.78
N ALA A 10 -22.50 56.38 34.55
CA ALA A 10 -21.06 56.77 34.79
C ALA A 10 -20.72 58.10 35.54
N PRO A 11 -19.46 58.35 36.04
CA PRO A 11 -18.20 57.58 35.96
C PRO A 11 -17.49 57.31 37.33
N ALA A 12 -16.14 57.39 37.40
CA ALA A 12 -15.26 56.63 38.31
C ALA A 12 -14.50 57.40 39.43
N SER A 13 -13.75 56.62 40.24
CA SER A 13 -12.50 56.91 40.99
C SER A 13 -12.49 57.29 42.49
N GLU A 14 -11.74 56.45 43.23
CA GLU A 14 -10.71 56.76 44.26
C GLU A 14 -10.99 57.17 45.73
N ALA A 15 -10.34 56.39 46.62
CA ALA A 15 -9.47 56.78 47.77
C ALA A 15 -9.92 56.60 49.25
N ASN A 16 -8.98 55.98 49.99
CA ASN A 16 -8.57 56.16 51.40
C ASN A 16 -9.30 55.53 52.62
N SER A 17 -8.67 54.48 53.21
CA SER A 17 -7.94 54.46 54.53
C SER A 17 -8.69 54.77 55.87
N PRO A 18 -8.17 54.49 57.11
CA PRO A 18 -6.96 53.74 57.58
C PRO A 18 -7.12 52.81 58.85
N ALA A 19 -6.01 52.16 59.28
CA ALA A 19 -5.57 51.78 60.67
C ALA A 19 -6.33 50.66 61.46
N THR A 20 -5.74 49.90 62.42
CA THR A 20 -4.55 50.12 63.30
C THR A 20 -3.95 48.78 63.87
N THR A 21 -2.61 48.70 64.11
CA THR A 21 -1.81 47.93 65.16
C THR A 21 -2.32 46.59 65.76
N GLU A 22 -1.54 45.56 66.15
CA GLU A 22 -0.11 45.10 66.13
C GLU A 22 -0.06 43.70 66.85
N PRO A 23 1.07 43.00 67.14
CA PRO A 23 2.48 43.10 66.71
C PRO A 23 3.02 41.76 66.09
N ALA A 24 4.29 41.38 66.33
CA ALA A 24 4.95 40.13 65.87
C ALA A 24 5.41 39.22 67.04
N PRO A 25 5.83 37.96 66.75
CA PRO A 25 7.19 37.59 67.17
C PRO A 25 8.00 36.70 66.19
N ALA A 26 9.33 36.87 66.29
CA ALA A 26 10.42 35.89 66.12
C ALA A 26 10.63 35.15 64.77
N ASN A 27 11.80 35.44 64.17
CA ASN A 27 12.45 34.70 63.09
C ASN A 27 12.53 33.17 63.31
N VAL A 28 12.31 32.42 62.22
CA VAL A 28 12.88 31.08 62.00
C VAL A 28 13.61 31.09 60.64
N PRO A 29 14.85 30.59 60.51
CA PRO A 29 15.59 30.67 59.24
C PRO A 29 15.00 29.73 58.17
N GLN A 30 14.72 30.28 56.99
CA GLN A 30 14.28 29.51 55.82
C GLN A 30 15.50 28.95 55.06
N PRO A 31 15.50 27.67 54.64
CA PRO A 31 16.64 27.09 53.93
C PRO A 31 16.84 27.72 52.54
N ALA A 32 18.09 27.81 52.10
CA ALA A 32 18.48 28.51 50.89
C ALA A 32 17.87 27.90 49.61
N SER A 33 17.34 28.75 48.74
CA SER A 33 16.87 28.38 47.40
C SER A 33 18.03 27.99 46.48
N LEU A 34 17.90 26.85 45.80
CA LEU A 34 18.84 26.41 44.76
C LEU A 34 18.85 27.36 43.55
N PRO A 35 19.93 27.42 42.76
CA PRO A 35 20.02 28.30 41.59
C PRO A 35 18.98 27.93 40.51
N ALA A 36 18.33 28.94 39.93
CA ALA A 36 17.44 28.73 38.80
C ALA A 36 18.22 28.32 37.55
N MET A 37 17.92 27.15 36.99
CA MET A 37 18.42 26.76 35.67
C MET A 37 17.67 27.52 34.57
N PRO A 38 18.32 27.88 33.45
CA PRO A 38 17.65 28.54 32.34
C PRO A 38 16.59 27.62 31.72
N SER A 39 15.46 28.21 31.31
CA SER A 39 14.39 27.49 30.64
C SER A 39 14.90 26.74 29.40
N PRO A 40 14.44 25.50 29.13
CA PRO A 40 14.82 24.80 27.93
C PRO A 40 14.34 25.58 26.71
N VAL A 41 15.25 25.89 25.79
CA VAL A 41 14.89 26.36 24.46
C VAL A 41 14.09 25.26 23.77
N ALA A 42 12.86 25.59 23.36
CA ALA A 42 12.02 24.68 22.61
C ALA A 42 12.62 24.51 21.21
N SER A 43 13.42 23.45 21.03
CA SER A 43 13.81 22.97 19.70
C SER A 43 12.53 22.71 18.90
N GLY A 44 12.43 23.37 17.75
CA GLY A 44 11.17 23.49 17.03
C GLY A 44 10.75 22.21 16.30
N VAL A 45 9.50 22.27 15.83
CA VAL A 45 8.86 21.38 14.86
C VAL A 45 9.02 19.88 15.18
N ALA A 46 7.95 19.27 15.71
CA ALA A 46 7.82 17.83 15.62
C ALA A 46 7.86 17.44 14.14
N ASP A 47 8.87 16.67 13.75
CA ASP A 47 8.97 16.10 12.41
C ASP A 47 7.78 15.15 12.23
N THR A 48 6.69 15.66 11.65
CA THR A 48 5.57 14.84 11.23
C THR A 48 6.03 14.06 10.01
N VAL A 49 6.71 12.93 10.25
CA VAL A 49 7.03 11.95 9.21
C VAL A 49 5.74 11.70 8.44
N PRO A 50 5.70 12.00 7.13
CA PRO A 50 4.47 11.82 6.36
C PRO A 50 4.09 10.36 6.42
N LEU A 51 2.88 10.08 6.92
CA LEU A 51 2.28 8.74 6.92
C LEU A 51 1.99 8.35 5.48
N THR A 52 3.00 7.86 4.78
CA THR A 52 2.88 7.19 3.48
C THR A 52 1.83 6.09 3.59
N PRO A 53 0.88 6.00 2.65
CA PRO A 53 -0.21 5.05 2.74
C PRO A 53 0.33 3.62 2.71
N ILE A 54 -0.24 2.78 3.56
CA ILE A 54 -0.08 1.33 3.47
C ILE A 54 -1.02 0.84 2.38
N VAL A 55 -0.47 0.16 1.38
CA VAL A 55 -1.18 -0.40 0.24
C VAL A 55 -0.96 -1.91 0.24
N GLY A 56 -2.06 -2.66 0.31
CA GLY A 56 -2.04 -4.12 0.22
C GLY A 56 -2.35 -4.61 -1.19
N GLY A 57 -1.94 -5.84 -1.47
CA GLY A 57 -2.26 -6.56 -2.70
C GLY A 57 -2.40 -8.06 -2.47
N ASP A 58 -3.04 -8.73 -3.42
CA ASP A 58 -3.20 -10.18 -3.48
C ASP A 58 -2.97 -10.66 -4.91
N LEU A 59 -2.36 -11.84 -5.04
CA LEU A 59 -2.09 -12.47 -6.32
C LEU A 59 -2.19 -14.00 -6.20
N ASN A 60 -3.15 -14.60 -6.87
CA ASN A 60 -3.28 -16.05 -6.96
C ASN A 60 -2.45 -16.65 -8.11
N LEU A 61 -2.24 -17.97 -8.07
CA LEU A 61 -1.46 -18.67 -9.10
C LEU A 61 -2.02 -18.50 -10.52
N THR A 62 -3.33 -18.35 -10.72
CA THR A 62 -3.88 -18.08 -12.07
C THR A 62 -3.40 -16.74 -12.63
N GLN A 63 -3.31 -15.71 -11.79
CA GLN A 63 -2.80 -14.39 -12.17
C GLN A 63 -1.27 -14.40 -12.34
N MET A 64 -0.55 -15.31 -11.68
CA MET A 64 0.87 -15.60 -11.96
C MET A 64 1.08 -16.43 -13.25
N GLY A 65 0.03 -16.69 -14.04
CA GLY A 65 0.11 -17.46 -15.29
C GLY A 65 0.02 -18.98 -15.14
N MET A 66 -0.43 -19.49 -13.99
CA MET A 66 -0.62 -20.92 -13.70
C MET A 66 -2.11 -21.24 -13.54
N PRO A 67 -2.90 -21.29 -14.63
CA PRO A 67 -4.36 -21.44 -14.57
C PRO A 67 -4.82 -22.77 -13.95
N ASP A 68 -4.06 -23.85 -14.20
CA ASP A 68 -4.30 -25.19 -13.63
C ASP A 68 -3.53 -25.43 -12.31
N GLY A 69 -2.88 -24.38 -11.78
CA GLY A 69 -1.91 -24.49 -10.66
C GLY A 69 -0.56 -25.06 -11.11
N ILE A 70 0.22 -25.57 -10.14
CA ILE A 70 1.55 -26.16 -10.39
C ILE A 70 1.47 -27.65 -10.10
N ILE A 71 1.65 -28.47 -11.14
CA ILE A 71 1.59 -29.93 -11.07
C ILE A 71 3.02 -30.49 -11.06
N LEU A 72 3.36 -31.26 -10.02
CA LEU A 72 4.64 -31.94 -9.83
C LEU A 72 4.40 -33.44 -9.89
N SER A 73 4.80 -34.08 -10.99
CA SER A 73 4.51 -35.48 -11.29
C SER A 73 5.43 -36.03 -12.39
N GLY A 74 5.43 -37.33 -12.66
CA GLY A 74 6.16 -37.94 -13.79
C GLY A 74 7.68 -37.75 -13.75
N GLY A 75 8.26 -37.58 -12.57
CA GLY A 75 9.68 -37.25 -12.37
C GLY A 75 10.00 -35.74 -12.42
N GLN A 76 9.03 -34.88 -12.76
CA GLN A 76 9.12 -33.44 -12.56
C GLN A 76 8.85 -33.09 -11.09
N ASN A 77 9.88 -33.28 -10.26
CA ASN A 77 9.83 -33.02 -8.83
C ASN A 77 10.05 -31.53 -8.48
N GLN A 78 10.09 -30.65 -9.48
CA GLN A 78 10.35 -29.21 -9.35
C GLN A 78 9.39 -28.42 -10.24
N GLY A 79 8.87 -27.31 -9.71
CA GLY A 79 8.04 -26.35 -10.45
C GLY A 79 8.00 -25.01 -9.74
N GLY A 80 7.23 -24.06 -10.25
CA GLY A 80 7.17 -22.72 -9.67
C GLY A 80 6.36 -21.73 -10.50
N ALA A 81 6.16 -20.56 -9.92
CA ALA A 81 5.56 -19.40 -10.57
C ALA A 81 6.46 -18.17 -10.36
N SER A 82 6.43 -17.24 -11.30
CA SER A 82 7.10 -15.94 -11.14
C SER A 82 6.06 -14.86 -11.01
N PHE A 83 6.29 -13.91 -10.11
CA PHE A 83 5.38 -12.79 -9.89
C PHE A 83 6.14 -11.48 -9.74
N THR A 84 5.50 -10.39 -10.16
CA THR A 84 6.06 -9.05 -10.07
C THR A 84 5.24 -8.17 -9.13
N LEU A 85 5.93 -7.27 -8.43
CA LEU A 85 5.35 -6.31 -7.49
C LEU A 85 5.58 -4.89 -8.00
N PRO A 86 4.70 -3.92 -7.67
CA PRO A 86 4.91 -2.52 -8.03
C PRO A 86 6.27 -1.99 -7.57
N SER A 87 6.94 -1.22 -8.43
CA SER A 87 8.32 -0.76 -8.21
C SER A 87 8.40 0.45 -7.27
N ASP A 88 7.26 1.07 -7.01
CA ASP A 88 7.07 2.28 -6.20
C ASP A 88 6.58 1.96 -4.79
N GLN A 89 6.67 0.70 -4.37
CA GLN A 89 6.22 0.19 -3.08
C GLN A 89 7.34 -0.59 -2.40
N VAL A 90 7.43 -0.48 -1.08
CA VAL A 90 8.32 -1.30 -0.24
C VAL A 90 7.46 -2.25 0.57
N VAL A 91 7.59 -3.56 0.33
CA VAL A 91 6.85 -4.57 1.10
C VAL A 91 7.26 -4.50 2.57
N THR A 92 6.28 -4.48 3.47
CA THR A 92 6.46 -4.46 4.92
C THR A 92 6.02 -5.78 5.57
N HIS A 93 5.00 -6.43 5.01
CA HIS A 93 4.54 -7.75 5.39
C HIS A 93 4.13 -8.54 4.14
N ALA A 94 4.32 -9.85 4.15
CA ALA A 94 3.94 -10.72 3.05
C ALA A 94 3.61 -12.12 3.57
N GLN A 95 2.67 -12.78 2.92
CA GLN A 95 2.18 -14.09 3.31
C GLN A 95 1.84 -14.94 2.08
N LEU A 96 2.11 -16.23 2.19
CA LEU A 96 1.81 -17.22 1.16
C LEU A 96 0.83 -18.24 1.72
N MET A 97 -0.35 -18.32 1.13
CA MET A 97 -1.36 -19.35 1.40
C MET A 97 -1.34 -20.38 0.28
N LEU A 98 -1.20 -21.66 0.65
CA LEU A 98 -1.06 -22.78 -0.28
C LEU A 98 -2.12 -23.84 -0.01
N ASP A 99 -2.84 -24.19 -1.07
CA ASP A 99 -3.74 -25.33 -1.10
C ASP A 99 -3.05 -26.44 -1.89
N VAL A 100 -2.56 -27.47 -1.20
CA VAL A 100 -1.72 -28.53 -1.79
C VAL A 100 -2.48 -29.84 -1.84
N LYS A 101 -2.88 -30.26 -3.04
CA LYS A 101 -3.48 -31.56 -3.30
C LYS A 101 -2.39 -32.62 -3.47
N VAL A 102 -2.50 -33.74 -2.74
CA VAL A 102 -1.50 -34.81 -2.72
C VAL A 102 -2.14 -36.14 -3.13
N SER A 103 -1.51 -36.91 -4.01
CA SER A 103 -2.02 -38.26 -4.34
C SER A 103 -1.84 -39.21 -3.15
N PRO A 104 -2.72 -40.21 -2.95
CA PRO A 104 -2.59 -41.18 -1.86
C PRO A 104 -1.24 -41.92 -1.86
N GLU A 105 -0.66 -42.15 -3.04
CA GLU A 105 0.69 -42.73 -3.13
C GLU A 105 1.76 -41.76 -2.61
N MET A 106 1.72 -40.48 -2.99
CA MET A 106 2.65 -39.46 -2.49
C MET A 106 2.56 -39.28 -0.97
N ALA A 107 1.34 -39.26 -0.42
CA ALA A 107 1.11 -39.16 1.02
C ALA A 107 1.75 -40.33 1.79
N SER A 108 1.72 -41.55 1.22
CA SER A 108 2.34 -42.73 1.85
C SER A 108 3.88 -42.69 1.96
N ARG A 109 4.56 -41.81 1.22
CA ARG A 109 6.03 -41.78 1.09
C ARG A 109 6.75 -40.92 2.14
N ASN A 110 6.03 -40.27 3.06
CA ASN A 110 6.60 -39.29 4.02
C ASN A 110 7.46 -38.19 3.33
N ALA A 111 7.12 -37.84 2.09
CA ALA A 111 7.82 -36.83 1.32
C ALA A 111 7.56 -35.43 1.88
N THR A 112 8.45 -34.48 1.55
CA THR A 112 8.28 -33.06 1.90
C THR A 112 8.30 -32.17 0.67
N LEU A 113 7.56 -31.07 0.73
CA LEU A 113 7.60 -29.99 -0.25
C LEU A 113 8.50 -28.88 0.28
N GLN A 114 9.66 -28.70 -0.33
CA GLN A 114 10.56 -27.58 -0.07
C GLN A 114 10.11 -26.36 -0.86
N LEU A 115 10.00 -25.22 -0.17
CA LEU A 115 9.60 -23.94 -0.74
C LEU A 115 10.83 -23.04 -0.82
N MET A 116 11.01 -22.37 -1.96
CA MET A 116 12.11 -21.46 -2.22
C MET A 116 11.61 -20.20 -2.90
N LEU A 117 12.09 -19.05 -2.45
CA LEU A 117 11.82 -17.74 -3.02
C LEU A 117 13.15 -17.14 -3.46
N ASN A 118 13.26 -16.75 -4.73
CA ASN A 118 14.47 -16.13 -5.29
C ASN A 118 15.74 -16.97 -5.05
N GLY A 119 15.58 -18.31 -5.00
CA GLY A 119 16.64 -19.27 -4.67
C GLY A 119 16.92 -19.48 -3.18
N GLN A 120 16.32 -18.69 -2.27
CA GLN A 120 16.47 -18.86 -0.83
C GLN A 120 15.35 -19.77 -0.26
N PRO A 121 15.65 -20.77 0.58
CA PRO A 121 14.63 -21.60 1.21
C PRO A 121 13.75 -20.80 2.18
N LEU A 122 12.44 -20.97 2.04
CA LEU A 122 11.43 -20.44 2.97
C LEU A 122 11.09 -21.48 4.06
N GLY A 123 11.10 -22.76 3.70
CA GLY A 123 10.75 -23.85 4.61
C GLY A 123 10.51 -25.17 3.89
N THR A 124 10.05 -26.17 4.65
CA THR A 124 9.64 -27.48 4.15
C THR A 124 8.31 -27.87 4.78
N LEU A 125 7.35 -28.27 3.96
CA LEU A 125 6.02 -28.71 4.38
C LEU A 125 5.94 -30.24 4.26
N PRO A 126 5.29 -30.96 5.20
CA PRO A 126 5.00 -32.37 5.02
C PRO A 126 3.96 -32.56 3.90
N LEU A 127 3.96 -33.71 3.22
CA LEU A 127 2.92 -34.03 2.22
C LEU A 127 1.98 -35.11 2.75
N GLY A 128 0.70 -34.79 2.93
CA GLY A 128 -0.35 -35.74 3.35
C GLY A 128 -0.33 -36.14 4.83
N ALA A 129 0.26 -35.33 5.71
CA ALA A 129 0.38 -35.63 7.15
C ALA A 129 -0.90 -35.34 7.97
N ASP A 130 -1.84 -34.58 7.42
CA ASP A 130 -3.17 -34.30 7.96
C ASP A 130 -4.20 -35.39 7.60
N GLY A 131 -3.94 -36.17 6.55
CA GLY A 131 -4.86 -37.18 6.03
C GLY A 131 -5.98 -36.60 5.16
N GLU A 132 -5.91 -35.31 4.80
CA GLU A 132 -6.87 -34.64 3.92
C GLU A 132 -6.46 -34.80 2.44
N GLU A 133 -7.40 -34.65 1.51
CA GLU A 133 -7.10 -34.68 0.06
C GLU A 133 -6.36 -33.39 -0.39
N ILE A 134 -6.61 -32.29 0.32
CA ILE A 134 -6.02 -30.97 0.09
C ILE A 134 -5.53 -30.48 1.45
N SER A 135 -4.22 -30.29 1.59
CA SER A 135 -3.59 -29.71 2.77
C SER A 135 -3.51 -28.19 2.64
N HIS A 136 -3.88 -27.47 3.69
CA HIS A 136 -3.83 -26.00 3.73
C HIS A 136 -2.63 -25.51 4.54
N TYR A 137 -1.78 -24.65 3.94
CA TYR A 137 -0.61 -24.08 4.61
C TYR A 137 -0.56 -22.56 4.49
N GLN A 138 -0.07 -21.92 5.55
CA GLN A 138 0.14 -20.48 5.63
C GLN A 138 1.58 -20.23 6.08
N LEU A 139 2.33 -19.42 5.31
CA LEU A 139 3.72 -19.07 5.61
C LEU A 139 3.91 -17.56 5.52
N ASP A 140 4.45 -16.98 6.60
CA ASP A 140 4.92 -15.60 6.56
C ASP A 140 6.20 -15.50 5.74
N ILE A 141 6.23 -14.57 4.79
CA ILE A 141 7.35 -14.35 3.88
C ILE A 141 8.16 -13.16 4.37
N PRO A 142 9.47 -13.33 4.68
CA PRO A 142 10.28 -12.21 5.14
C PRO A 142 10.38 -11.12 4.07
N ALA A 143 9.87 -9.93 4.38
CA ALA A 143 9.84 -8.79 3.46
C ALA A 143 11.22 -8.42 2.88
N ALA A 144 12.31 -8.69 3.62
CA ALA A 144 13.68 -8.51 3.15
C ALA A 144 14.10 -9.40 1.96
N LEU A 145 13.29 -10.40 1.57
CA LEU A 145 13.50 -11.24 0.40
C LEU A 145 12.67 -10.80 -0.82
N MET A 146 11.79 -9.80 -0.63
CA MET A 146 10.95 -9.25 -1.68
C MET A 146 11.72 -8.27 -2.54
N VAL A 147 11.59 -8.46 -3.85
CA VAL A 147 12.07 -7.53 -4.88
C VAL A 147 10.94 -7.32 -5.91
N SER A 148 11.13 -6.45 -6.90
CA SER A 148 10.07 -6.17 -7.89
C SER A 148 9.76 -7.37 -8.81
N SER A 149 10.67 -8.34 -8.96
CA SER A 149 10.44 -9.57 -9.73
C SER A 149 10.91 -10.79 -8.94
N ASN A 150 9.97 -11.64 -8.53
CA ASN A 150 10.18 -12.77 -7.66
C ASN A 150 9.94 -14.10 -8.38
N ASN A 151 10.67 -15.13 -7.99
CA ASN A 151 10.43 -16.51 -8.39
C ASN A 151 10.11 -17.36 -7.16
N LEU A 152 8.89 -17.88 -7.09
CA LEU A 152 8.45 -18.85 -6.09
C LEU A 152 8.58 -20.25 -6.71
N SER A 153 9.38 -21.10 -6.09
CA SER A 153 9.65 -22.45 -6.57
C SER A 153 9.41 -23.50 -5.47
N PHE A 154 8.97 -24.66 -5.92
CA PHE A 154 8.57 -25.80 -5.12
C PHE A 154 9.38 -27.01 -5.57
N LYS A 155 9.85 -27.80 -4.61
CA LYS A 155 10.58 -29.03 -4.88
C LYS A 155 10.11 -30.16 -3.96
N ILE A 156 9.75 -31.30 -4.53
CA ILE A 156 9.51 -32.52 -3.76
C ILE A 156 10.86 -33.11 -3.36
N ASN A 157 11.06 -33.25 -2.05
CA ASN A 157 12.12 -34.05 -1.47
C ASN A 157 11.51 -35.35 -0.96
N ASP A 158 11.59 -36.40 -1.79
CA ASP A 158 11.24 -37.78 -1.47
C ASP A 158 12.49 -38.50 -0.91
N GLY A 159 12.37 -39.08 0.29
CA GLY A 159 13.47 -39.79 0.94
C GLY A 159 13.87 -41.09 0.23
N ASP A 160 12.95 -41.69 -0.53
CA ASP A 160 13.13 -42.95 -1.25
C ASP A 160 13.59 -42.76 -2.71
N ALA A 161 14.03 -41.54 -3.09
CA ALA A 161 14.54 -41.19 -4.42
C ALA A 161 15.75 -42.04 -4.90
N MET A 162 16.30 -42.91 -4.06
CA MET A 162 17.36 -43.87 -4.39
C MET A 162 16.85 -45.10 -5.17
N GLN A 163 15.54 -45.28 -5.33
CA GLN A 163 14.97 -46.31 -6.21
C GLN A 163 14.59 -45.72 -7.57
N CYS A 164 15.39 -45.99 -8.60
CA CYS A 164 15.04 -45.68 -10.00
C CYS A 164 13.89 -46.59 -10.47
N ARG A 165 12.65 -46.22 -10.12
CA ARG A 165 11.42 -46.88 -10.57
C ARG A 165 10.86 -46.15 -11.79
N LEU A 166 10.46 -46.91 -12.79
CA LEU A 166 9.69 -46.38 -13.92
C LEU A 166 8.23 -46.21 -13.46
N ASP A 167 7.84 -45.00 -13.07
CA ASP A 167 6.41 -44.67 -12.88
C ASP A 167 5.77 -44.53 -14.27
N ILE A 168 5.06 -45.59 -14.67
CA ILE A 168 4.40 -45.70 -15.98
C ILE A 168 2.98 -45.11 -15.97
N HIS A 169 2.48 -44.70 -14.79
CA HIS A 169 1.07 -44.34 -14.58
C HIS A 169 0.87 -42.95 -13.97
N ASP A 170 1.93 -42.27 -13.59
CA ASP A 170 1.92 -40.94 -12.97
C ASP A 170 1.02 -40.88 -11.72
N THR A 171 1.09 -41.93 -10.91
CA THR A 171 0.31 -42.08 -9.67
C THR A 171 0.90 -41.27 -8.53
N SER A 172 2.17 -40.87 -8.66
CA SER A 172 2.93 -40.07 -7.70
C SER A 172 2.84 -38.57 -8.04
N ARG A 173 1.75 -37.90 -7.64
CA ARG A 173 1.45 -36.49 -8.00
C ARG A 173 1.24 -35.58 -6.79
N VAL A 174 1.79 -34.37 -6.86
CA VAL A 174 1.45 -33.23 -6.02
C VAL A 174 0.94 -32.09 -6.92
N THR A 175 -0.10 -31.39 -6.50
CA THR A 175 -0.63 -30.22 -7.21
C THR A 175 -0.84 -29.08 -6.23
N ILE A 176 -0.08 -27.99 -6.41
CA ILE A 176 -0.35 -26.72 -5.74
C ILE A 176 -1.50 -26.07 -6.53
N LEU A 177 -2.67 -25.97 -5.91
CA LEU A 177 -3.91 -25.60 -6.58
C LEU A 177 -3.93 -24.12 -6.97
N PRO A 178 -4.61 -23.75 -8.07
CA PRO A 178 -4.62 -22.37 -8.58
C PRO A 178 -5.23 -21.31 -7.63
N ALA A 179 -5.96 -21.74 -6.59
CA ALA A 179 -6.48 -20.88 -5.52
C ALA A 179 -5.41 -20.44 -4.49
N SER A 180 -4.24 -21.10 -4.49
CA SER A 180 -3.08 -20.67 -3.71
C SER A 180 -2.69 -19.25 -4.10
N HIS A 181 -2.44 -18.40 -3.10
CA HIS A 181 -2.25 -16.97 -3.30
C HIS A 181 -1.18 -16.38 -2.40
N PHE A 182 -0.60 -15.29 -2.89
CA PHE A 182 0.41 -14.49 -2.24
C PHE A 182 -0.18 -13.11 -1.96
N SER A 183 -0.28 -12.75 -0.69
CA SER A 183 -0.76 -11.46 -0.22
C SER A 183 0.37 -10.66 0.40
N TRP A 184 0.30 -9.33 0.28
CA TRP A 184 1.30 -8.44 0.86
C TRP A 184 0.70 -7.12 1.34
N GLU A 185 1.41 -6.50 2.27
CA GLU A 185 1.25 -5.09 2.64
C GLU A 185 2.54 -4.35 2.30
N SER A 186 2.42 -3.11 1.83
CA SER A 186 3.55 -2.30 1.41
C SER A 186 3.37 -0.84 1.78
N GLN A 187 4.49 -0.13 1.88
CA GLN A 187 4.57 1.30 2.08
C GLN A 187 4.81 1.98 0.72
N GLN A 188 3.89 2.85 0.30
CA GLN A 188 4.04 3.61 -0.95
C GLN A 188 5.20 4.60 -0.87
N LEU A 189 6.09 4.59 -1.86
CA LEU A 189 7.18 5.55 -2.00
C LEU A 189 6.67 6.86 -2.63
N ASN A 190 7.06 8.00 -2.06
CA ASN A 190 6.80 9.30 -2.66
C ASN A 190 7.78 9.53 -3.84
N ILE A 191 7.36 9.19 -5.05
CA ILE A 191 8.13 9.47 -6.27
C ILE A 191 8.14 10.98 -6.54
N SER A 192 9.28 11.48 -7.03
CA SER A 192 9.43 12.87 -7.49
C SER A 192 8.40 13.22 -8.58
N ASN A 193 7.99 14.49 -8.64
CA ASN A 193 7.03 15.03 -9.62
C ASN A 193 7.68 15.22 -11.02
N ASP A 194 8.30 14.17 -11.55
CA ASP A 194 9.08 14.17 -12.80
C ASP A 194 8.45 13.26 -13.87
N LEU A 195 8.05 13.87 -14.99
CA LEU A 195 7.49 13.20 -16.16
C LEU A 195 8.45 12.20 -16.82
N GLY A 196 9.76 12.25 -16.52
CA GLY A 196 10.72 11.23 -16.94
C GLY A 196 10.39 9.81 -16.45
N HIS A 197 9.54 9.67 -15.44
CA HIS A 197 9.09 8.37 -14.90
C HIS A 197 7.74 7.90 -15.47
N PHE A 198 7.08 8.70 -16.33
CA PHE A 198 5.78 8.37 -16.91
C PHE A 198 5.86 7.02 -17.66
N PRO A 199 4.91 6.08 -17.45
CA PRO A 199 3.58 6.29 -16.90
C PRO A 199 3.42 6.21 -15.37
N ARG A 200 4.49 5.97 -14.60
CA ARG A 200 4.39 6.02 -13.14
C ARG A 200 4.15 7.45 -12.64
N PRO A 201 3.42 7.64 -11.53
CA PRO A 201 2.83 6.60 -10.68
C PRO A 201 1.40 6.16 -11.10
N PHE A 202 0.91 6.56 -12.27
CA PHE A 202 -0.45 6.23 -12.73
C PHE A 202 -0.59 4.78 -13.22
N PHE A 203 0.50 4.19 -13.71
CA PHE A 203 0.58 2.80 -14.12
C PHE A 203 2.01 2.26 -13.92
N ASP A 204 2.14 1.04 -13.38
CA ASP A 204 3.41 0.29 -13.33
C ASP A 204 3.28 -1.02 -14.12
N SER A 205 4.21 -1.25 -15.05
CA SER A 205 4.26 -2.48 -15.85
C SER A 205 4.63 -3.74 -15.04
N MET A 206 5.13 -3.56 -13.81
CA MET A 206 5.41 -4.64 -12.86
C MET A 206 4.19 -5.02 -12.00
N GLN A 207 3.09 -4.27 -12.05
CA GLN A 207 1.82 -4.74 -11.48
C GLN A 207 1.30 -5.92 -12.33
N MET A 208 0.79 -7.00 -11.70
CA MET A 208 0.20 -8.14 -12.42
C MET A 208 -1.34 -8.14 -12.44
N THR A 209 -1.97 -7.39 -11.53
CA THR A 209 -3.42 -7.19 -11.52
C THR A 209 -3.83 -6.17 -12.59
N PRO A 210 -5.13 -6.09 -12.95
CA PRO A 210 -5.65 -4.95 -13.70
C PRO A 210 -5.32 -3.61 -13.01
N ALA A 211 -5.13 -2.57 -13.81
CA ALA A 211 -4.89 -1.21 -13.32
C ALA A 211 -6.18 -0.37 -13.37
N ASP A 212 -6.49 0.34 -12.29
CA ASP A 212 -7.63 1.27 -12.21
C ASP A 212 -7.10 2.72 -12.22
N ILE A 213 -7.35 3.46 -13.29
CA ILE A 213 -6.81 4.82 -13.47
C ILE A 213 -7.93 5.86 -13.43
N ALA A 214 -7.94 6.70 -12.39
CA ALA A 214 -8.83 7.84 -12.32
C ALA A 214 -8.45 8.93 -13.33
N ILE A 215 -9.41 9.36 -14.14
CA ILE A 215 -9.28 10.53 -15.02
C ILE A 215 -10.37 11.54 -14.64
N ALA A 216 -9.95 12.73 -14.20
CA ALA A 216 -10.81 13.77 -13.69
C ALA A 216 -10.97 14.95 -14.67
N TYR A 217 -12.19 15.47 -14.73
CA TYR A 217 -12.61 16.50 -15.66
C TYR A 217 -13.31 17.67 -14.94
N PRO A 218 -13.34 18.88 -15.53
CA PRO A 218 -14.17 19.99 -15.08
C PRO A 218 -15.66 19.61 -15.02
N GLU A 219 -16.47 20.44 -14.37
CA GLU A 219 -17.94 20.26 -14.29
C GLU A 219 -18.60 20.12 -15.68
N LYS A 220 -18.08 20.86 -16.67
CA LYS A 220 -18.62 20.98 -18.04
C LYS A 220 -17.53 20.65 -19.07
N PRO A 221 -17.15 19.37 -19.22
CA PRO A 221 -16.12 18.96 -20.16
C PRO A 221 -16.60 19.07 -21.62
N THR A 222 -15.70 19.50 -22.49
CA THR A 222 -15.91 19.66 -23.93
C THR A 222 -15.47 18.42 -24.72
N ALA A 223 -15.80 18.36 -26.00
CA ALA A 223 -15.51 17.19 -26.84
C ALA A 223 -13.99 16.95 -27.06
N ASP A 224 -13.20 18.01 -27.06
CA ASP A 224 -11.74 17.99 -27.14
C ASP A 224 -11.09 17.41 -25.87
N ILE A 225 -11.60 17.74 -24.67
CA ILE A 225 -11.18 17.13 -23.39
C ILE A 225 -11.39 15.60 -23.44
N PHE A 226 -12.55 15.13 -23.91
CA PHE A 226 -12.80 13.70 -24.08
C PHE A 226 -11.94 13.07 -25.19
N SER A 227 -11.58 13.83 -26.23
CA SER A 227 -10.67 13.36 -27.27
C SER A 227 -9.25 13.18 -26.73
N ALA A 228 -8.75 14.12 -25.90
CA ALA A 228 -7.47 13.99 -25.22
C ALA A 228 -7.47 12.80 -24.25
N ALA A 229 -8.55 12.62 -23.49
CA ALA A 229 -8.73 11.47 -22.61
C ALA A 229 -8.69 10.13 -23.37
N ALA A 230 -9.41 10.03 -24.49
CA ALA A 230 -9.42 8.84 -25.32
C ALA A 230 -8.03 8.48 -25.87
N LEU A 231 -7.20 9.47 -26.23
CA LEU A 231 -5.81 9.26 -26.64
C LEU A 231 -4.94 8.73 -25.49
N VAL A 232 -5.05 9.34 -24.30
CA VAL A 232 -4.30 8.92 -23.10
C VAL A 232 -4.71 7.51 -22.67
N SER A 233 -6.01 7.23 -22.58
CA SER A 233 -6.54 5.91 -22.26
C SER A 233 -6.18 4.86 -23.30
N SER A 234 -6.17 5.19 -24.60
CA SER A 234 -5.75 4.28 -25.66
C SER A 234 -4.27 3.90 -25.52
N TRP A 235 -3.40 4.86 -25.24
CA TRP A 235 -1.98 4.58 -25.03
C TRP A 235 -1.71 3.79 -23.74
N LEU A 236 -2.41 4.12 -22.64
CA LEU A 236 -2.33 3.35 -21.38
C LEU A 236 -2.87 1.92 -21.53
N GLY A 237 -3.91 1.73 -22.34
CA GLY A 237 -4.40 0.39 -22.70
C GLY A 237 -3.39 -0.46 -23.46
N ILE A 238 -2.54 0.15 -24.29
CA ILE A 238 -1.41 -0.54 -24.92
C ILE A 238 -0.34 -0.94 -23.87
N GLN A 239 -0.12 -0.13 -22.82
CA GLN A 239 0.83 -0.47 -21.75
C GLN A 239 0.34 -1.62 -20.84
N ALA A 240 -0.98 -1.74 -20.64
CA ALA A 240 -1.57 -2.79 -19.80
C ALA A 240 -1.42 -4.21 -20.38
N ASP A 241 -1.42 -4.32 -21.72
CA ASP A 241 -1.30 -5.58 -22.46
C ASP A 241 -2.34 -6.62 -21.96
N TYR A 242 -1.93 -7.82 -21.56
CA TYR A 242 -2.85 -8.88 -21.12
C TYR A 242 -3.55 -8.62 -19.77
N ARG A 243 -3.08 -7.65 -18.96
CA ARG A 243 -3.54 -7.45 -17.58
C ARG A 243 -4.92 -6.81 -17.48
N GLY A 244 -5.32 -6.08 -18.53
CA GLY A 244 -6.50 -5.23 -18.51
C GLY A 244 -6.30 -3.92 -17.75
N ILE A 245 -7.21 -2.98 -18.01
CA ILE A 245 -7.19 -1.63 -17.45
C ILE A 245 -8.62 -1.09 -17.39
N ALA A 246 -8.95 -0.35 -16.34
CA ALA A 246 -10.19 0.41 -16.21
C ALA A 246 -9.89 1.90 -16.01
N PHE A 247 -10.87 2.74 -16.38
CA PHE A 247 -10.74 4.20 -16.28
C PHE A 247 -11.94 4.81 -15.55
N ASP A 248 -11.69 5.37 -14.37
CA ASP A 248 -12.71 6.04 -13.57
C ASP A 248 -12.87 7.49 -14.02
N ALA A 249 -13.96 7.78 -14.74
CA ALA A 249 -14.27 9.10 -15.26
C ALA A 249 -14.92 10.02 -14.20
N LEU A 250 -14.10 10.79 -13.48
CA LEU A 250 -14.55 11.70 -12.41
C LEU A 250 -14.94 13.08 -12.97
N ARG A 251 -16.08 13.64 -12.52
CA ARG A 251 -16.53 15.00 -12.91
C ARG A 251 -16.55 15.92 -11.70
N ASP A 252 -15.88 17.07 -11.85
CA ASP A 252 -15.65 18.08 -10.80
C ASP A 252 -15.25 17.49 -9.44
N ARG A 253 -14.40 16.47 -9.47
CA ARG A 253 -13.89 15.77 -8.28
C ARG A 253 -12.44 15.40 -8.53
N LEU A 254 -11.58 15.62 -7.54
CA LEU A 254 -10.21 15.13 -7.55
C LEU A 254 -10.18 13.61 -7.31
N PRO A 255 -9.23 12.86 -7.91
CA PRO A 255 -8.94 11.49 -7.53
C PRO A 255 -8.62 11.37 -6.03
N GLU A 256 -8.96 10.23 -5.41
CA GLU A 256 -8.59 9.94 -4.01
C GLU A 256 -7.15 9.42 -3.88
N LYS A 257 -6.63 8.80 -4.95
CA LYS A 257 -5.26 8.28 -5.09
C LYS A 257 -4.53 9.02 -6.21
N HIS A 258 -3.67 8.33 -6.96
CA HIS A 258 -3.10 8.85 -8.20
C HIS A 258 -4.19 9.07 -9.26
N GLY A 259 -4.07 10.11 -10.09
CA GLY A 259 -4.95 10.26 -11.24
C GLY A 259 -4.64 11.42 -12.16
N ILE A 260 -5.22 11.38 -13.36
CA ILE A 260 -4.91 12.30 -14.46
C ILE A 260 -6.01 13.35 -14.56
N ILE A 261 -5.65 14.63 -14.54
CA ILE A 261 -6.61 15.74 -14.70
C ILE A 261 -6.48 16.32 -16.11
N ILE A 262 -7.60 16.44 -16.83
CA ILE A 262 -7.65 16.98 -18.21
C ILE A 262 -8.67 18.12 -18.29
N GLY A 263 -8.20 19.31 -18.68
CA GLY A 263 -9.03 20.52 -18.84
C GLY A 263 -8.26 21.69 -19.46
N HIS A 264 -8.94 22.81 -19.64
CA HIS A 264 -8.38 24.05 -20.19
C HIS A 264 -7.67 24.92 -19.13
N PRO A 265 -6.80 25.85 -19.55
CA PRO A 265 -6.22 26.85 -18.65
C PRO A 265 -7.29 27.64 -17.89
N GLY A 266 -7.25 27.59 -16.56
CA GLY A 266 -8.23 28.23 -15.68
C GLY A 266 -9.48 27.42 -15.34
N ASP A 267 -9.68 26.24 -15.95
CA ASP A 267 -10.77 25.36 -15.52
C ASP A 267 -10.62 24.95 -14.06
N ARG A 268 -11.74 24.66 -13.41
CA ARG A 268 -11.78 24.13 -12.04
C ARG A 268 -12.21 22.67 -12.04
N VAL A 269 -11.47 21.85 -11.29
CA VAL A 269 -11.72 20.42 -11.12
C VAL A 269 -11.61 20.07 -9.63
N GLY A 270 -12.74 19.75 -8.98
CA GLY A 270 -12.78 19.28 -7.60
C GLY A 270 -12.15 20.25 -6.59
N GLY A 271 -12.18 21.55 -6.88
CA GLY A 271 -11.55 22.59 -6.08
C GLY A 271 -10.21 23.11 -6.62
N LEU A 272 -9.46 22.31 -7.38
CA LEU A 272 -8.20 22.72 -8.02
C LEU A 272 -8.45 23.58 -9.26
N THR A 273 -7.75 24.71 -9.39
CA THR A 273 -7.76 25.53 -10.61
C THR A 273 -6.55 25.19 -11.47
N LEU A 274 -6.78 24.86 -12.75
CA LEU A 274 -5.70 24.55 -13.69
C LEU A 274 -4.88 25.81 -14.02
N PRO A 275 -3.54 25.72 -14.13
CA PRO A 275 -2.68 26.88 -14.38
C PRO A 275 -3.06 27.64 -15.65
N GLN A 276 -3.00 28.97 -15.59
CA GLN A 276 -3.13 29.82 -16.78
C GLN A 276 -1.86 29.69 -17.65
N THR A 277 -2.04 29.43 -18.95
CA THR A 277 -0.96 29.19 -19.91
C THR A 277 -1.47 29.38 -21.34
N ASP A 278 -0.67 30.04 -22.19
CA ASP A 278 -0.96 30.21 -23.63
C ASP A 278 -0.50 29.00 -24.48
N ARG A 279 0.02 27.95 -23.85
CA ARG A 279 0.56 26.74 -24.49
C ARG A 279 0.10 25.47 -23.78
N PRO A 280 0.03 24.31 -24.47
CA PRO A 280 -0.18 23.03 -23.83
C PRO A 280 0.82 22.78 -22.71
N LEU A 281 0.33 22.33 -21.55
CA LEU A 281 1.12 22.10 -20.35
C LEU A 281 0.84 20.70 -19.81
N LEU A 282 1.88 19.88 -19.70
CA LEU A 282 1.86 18.66 -18.90
C LEU A 282 2.73 18.89 -17.68
N ARG A 283 2.26 18.46 -16.51
CA ARG A 283 3.00 18.51 -15.25
C ARG A 283 2.46 17.46 -14.30
N ILE A 284 3.34 16.91 -13.46
CA ILE A 284 2.94 16.17 -12.26
C ILE A 284 2.83 17.19 -11.12
N VAL A 285 1.85 17.00 -10.25
CA VAL A 285 1.66 17.76 -9.00
C VAL A 285 1.45 16.77 -7.86
N GLU A 286 1.43 17.26 -6.63
CA GLU A 286 0.91 16.48 -5.51
C GLU A 286 -0.61 16.61 -5.49
N ASN A 287 -1.31 15.51 -5.18
CA ASN A 287 -2.76 15.52 -5.07
C ASN A 287 -3.15 16.41 -3.86
N PRO A 288 -3.90 17.52 -4.07
CA PRO A 288 -4.23 18.46 -2.99
C PRO A 288 -5.08 17.85 -1.86
N GLY A 289 -5.82 16.76 -2.14
CA GLY A 289 -6.59 16.03 -1.13
C GLY A 289 -5.77 15.00 -0.36
N ASN A 290 -4.65 14.53 -0.92
CA ASN A 290 -3.76 13.56 -0.29
C ASN A 290 -2.34 13.63 -0.89
N PRO A 291 -1.40 14.41 -0.28
CA PRO A 291 -0.08 14.66 -0.85
C PRO A 291 0.84 13.44 -1.04
N ALA A 292 0.48 12.27 -0.50
CA ALA A 292 1.17 11.02 -0.80
C ALA A 292 0.93 10.53 -2.24
N TYR A 293 -0.14 11.01 -2.88
CA TYR A 293 -0.51 10.70 -4.26
C TYR A 293 -0.26 11.91 -5.20
N LYS A 294 -0.45 11.68 -6.51
CA LYS A 294 -0.12 12.61 -7.61
C LYS A 294 -1.32 12.77 -8.55
#